data_AF-A0A183U244-F1
#
_entry.id   AF-A0A183U244-F1
#
_cell.length_a   1.000
_cell.length_b   1.000
_cell.length_c   1.000
_cell.angle_alpha   90.00
_cell.angle_beta   90.00
_cell.angle_gamma   90.00
#
_symmetry.space_group_name_H-M   'P 1'
#
loop_
_entity.id
_entity.type
_entity.pdbx_description
1 polymer ?
#
loop_
_entity_poly.entity_id
_entity_poly.type
_entity_poly.pdbx_seq_one_letter_code
_entity_poly.pdbx_strand_id
1 'polypeptide(L)'
;MRVRQDVCRAVLLTSLVWMLIDVVILFYYIDPSATSVKSIQKLRAERRSEDEAKYTADAETRTRLELLLKDLSFAKDGPGEMGSPVHIDPSKEEERKKKFKLNQFNLMASDMISINRSLPDYRSSKCRESAKRYKDVQLPSVSVIIVFHNEAWSTLLRTLHSVVNRSPLDLIKEIILIDDLSDRSSSLFFFQFHFLHASRAFVLLFSSSFLCAVD
;
A
#
# COMPACT_ATOMS: atom_id res chain seq x y z
N MET A 1 -14.47 3.47 -64.24
CA MET A 1 -14.80 4.34 -63.10
C MET A 1 -13.68 5.36 -62.93
N ARG A 2 -13.86 6.57 -63.45
CA ARG A 2 -12.83 7.63 -63.40
C ARG A 2 -13.11 8.48 -62.16
N VAL A 3 -12.71 7.98 -60.99
CA VAL A 3 -12.76 8.78 -59.75
C VAL A 3 -11.97 10.05 -60.02
N ARG A 4 -12.61 11.21 -59.86
CA ARG A 4 -12.00 12.51 -60.16
C ARG A 4 -10.77 12.66 -59.26
N GLN A 5 -9.59 12.76 -59.87
CA GLN A 5 -8.30 12.87 -59.17
C GLN A 5 -8.32 13.97 -58.10
N ASP A 6 -9.13 15.00 -58.32
CA ASP A 6 -9.39 16.11 -57.39
C ASP A 6 -9.95 15.64 -56.04
N VAL A 7 -10.85 14.65 -56.05
CA VAL A 7 -11.50 14.11 -54.84
C VAL A 7 -10.50 13.28 -54.03
N CYS A 8 -9.72 12.42 -54.69
CA CYS A 8 -8.66 11.66 -54.01
C CYS A 8 -7.60 12.59 -53.41
N ARG A 9 -7.22 13.66 -54.13
CA ARG A 9 -6.25 14.65 -53.65
C ARG A 9 -6.80 15.41 -52.44
N ALA A 10 -8.07 15.79 -52.46
CA ALA A 10 -8.71 16.45 -51.33
C ALA A 10 -8.75 15.55 -50.08
N VAL A 11 -9.13 14.28 -50.23
CA VAL A 11 -9.18 13.32 -49.11
C VAL A 11 -7.80 13.04 -48.52
N LEU A 12 -6.76 12.94 -49.37
CA LEU A 12 -5.39 12.76 -48.89
C LEU A 12 -4.87 13.98 -48.13
N LEU A 13 -5.17 15.19 -48.62
CA LEU A 13 -4.75 16.43 -47.96
C LEU A 13 -5.46 16.61 -46.61
N THR A 14 -6.77 16.36 -46.53
CA THR A 14 -7.49 16.49 -45.26
C THR A 14 -7.01 15.46 -44.25
N SER A 15 -6.78 14.22 -44.68
CA SER A 15 -6.26 13.15 -43.79
C SER A 15 -4.86 13.47 -43.27
N LEU A 16 -3.98 14.06 -44.10
CA LEU A 16 -2.64 14.47 -43.69
C LEU A 16 -2.68 15.61 -42.65
N VAL A 17 -3.58 16.58 -42.84
CA VAL A 17 -3.76 17.70 -41.90
C VAL A 17 -4.24 17.19 -40.55
N TRP A 18 -5.23 16.30 -40.51
CA TRP A 18 -5.73 15.72 -39.26
C TRP A 18 -4.67 14.87 -38.55
N MET A 19 -3.91 14.05 -39.28
CA MET A 19 -2.79 13.30 -38.72
C MET A 19 -1.70 14.20 -38.11
N LEU A 20 -1.40 15.35 -38.72
CA LEU A 20 -0.43 16.30 -38.17
C LEU A 20 -0.95 16.99 -36.90
N ILE A 21 -2.25 17.32 -36.86
CA ILE A 21 -2.88 17.88 -35.66
C ILE A 21 -2.84 16.87 -34.51
N ASP A 22 -3.20 15.62 -34.77
CA ASP A 22 -3.17 14.56 -33.75
C ASP A 22 -1.75 14.32 -33.22
N VAL A 23 -0.74 14.32 -34.09
CA VAL A 23 0.67 14.19 -33.68
C VAL A 23 1.11 15.39 -32.84
N VAL A 24 0.74 16.63 -33.20
CA VAL A 24 1.09 17.82 -32.42
C VAL A 24 0.40 17.82 -31.04
N ILE A 25 -0.88 17.43 -30.98
CA ILE A 25 -1.61 17.26 -29.72
C ILE A 25 -0.93 16.17 -28.88
N LEU A 26 -0.60 15.04 -29.48
CA LEU A 26 0.09 13.94 -28.79
C LEU A 26 1.46 14.40 -28.26
N PHE A 27 2.25 15.15 -29.02
CA PHE A 27 3.52 15.71 -28.55
C PHE A 27 3.34 16.75 -27.43
N TYR A 28 2.28 17.57 -27.49
CA TYR A 28 1.95 18.52 -26.43
C TYR A 28 1.57 17.82 -25.12
N TYR A 29 0.90 16.67 -25.19
CA TYR A 29 0.62 15.83 -24.02
C TYR A 29 1.81 14.96 -23.58
N ILE A 30 2.69 14.57 -24.51
CA ILE A 30 3.83 13.70 -24.22
C ILE A 30 5.01 14.46 -23.63
N ASP A 31 5.20 15.76 -23.89
CA ASP A 31 6.36 16.53 -23.41
C ASP A 31 6.09 17.25 -22.06
N PRO A 32 6.41 16.65 -20.89
CA PRO A 32 6.10 17.20 -19.59
C PRO A 32 7.31 17.95 -19.01
N SER A 33 8.34 18.21 -19.83
CA SER A 33 9.71 18.34 -19.36
C SER A 33 10.17 19.77 -19.04
N ALA A 34 9.48 20.81 -19.53
CA ALA A 34 9.97 22.20 -19.38
C ALA A 34 9.41 22.99 -18.18
N THR A 35 8.20 22.66 -17.68
CA THR A 35 7.51 23.47 -16.64
C THR A 35 7.33 22.71 -15.32
N SER A 36 7.43 21.38 -15.34
CA SER A 36 6.99 20.49 -14.26
C SER A 36 7.95 20.42 -13.05
N VAL A 37 9.27 20.52 -13.26
CA VAL A 37 10.24 20.26 -12.17
C VAL A 37 10.23 21.35 -11.09
N LYS A 38 10.08 22.62 -11.48
CA LYS A 38 10.07 23.76 -10.52
C LYS A 38 8.76 23.87 -9.75
N SER A 39 7.63 23.58 -10.39
CA SER A 39 6.33 23.53 -9.73
C SER A 39 6.25 22.35 -8.77
N ILE A 40 6.77 21.17 -9.14
CA ILE A 40 6.82 19.99 -8.26
C ILE A 40 7.65 20.24 -7.00
N GLN A 41 8.80 20.91 -7.09
CA GLN A 41 9.60 21.24 -5.90
C GLN A 41 8.89 22.24 -4.99
N LYS A 42 8.21 23.24 -5.55
CA LYS A 42 7.42 24.21 -4.79
C LYS A 42 6.21 23.56 -4.10
N LEU A 43 5.48 22.72 -4.83
CA LEU A 43 4.38 21.89 -4.32
C LEU A 43 4.83 20.86 -3.27
N ARG A 44 6.11 20.49 -3.24
CA ARG A 44 6.70 19.59 -2.22
C ARG A 44 7.13 20.35 -0.96
N ALA A 45 7.51 21.62 -1.09
CA ALA A 45 7.87 22.48 0.04
C ALA A 45 6.62 22.99 0.78
N GLU A 46 5.56 23.33 0.06
CA GLU A 46 4.29 23.83 0.62
C GLU A 46 3.53 22.71 1.38
N ARG A 47 3.59 21.47 0.87
CA ARG A 47 3.13 20.27 1.61
C ARG A 47 3.82 20.10 2.95
N ARG A 48 5.12 20.38 3.03
CA ARG A 48 5.91 20.23 4.26
C ARG A 48 5.47 21.20 5.36
N SER A 49 4.99 22.39 5.02
CA SER A 49 4.44 23.35 5.99
C SER A 49 3.03 22.99 6.46
N GLU A 50 2.21 22.35 5.62
CA GLU A 50 0.89 21.85 6.00
C GLU A 50 0.98 20.58 6.87
N ASP A 51 2.01 19.75 6.65
CA ASP A 51 2.30 18.55 7.44
C ASP A 51 2.58 18.88 8.94
N GLU A 52 3.22 20.02 9.24
CA GLU A 52 3.46 20.46 10.64
C GLU A 52 2.19 20.93 11.35
N ALA A 53 1.24 21.55 10.63
CA ALA A 53 -0.03 22.01 11.20
C ALA A 53 -1.03 20.86 11.43
N LYS A 54 -0.90 19.74 10.69
CA LYS A 54 -1.74 18.55 10.85
C LYS A 54 -1.36 17.69 12.05
N TYR A 55 -0.12 17.79 12.54
CA TYR A 55 0.36 17.09 13.72
C TYR A 55 -0.38 17.48 15.02
N THR A 56 -1.14 18.59 15.04
CA THR A 56 -1.96 18.98 16.20
C THR A 56 -3.38 18.41 16.21
N ALA A 57 -3.86 17.80 15.11
CA ALA A 57 -5.15 17.06 15.04
C ALA A 57 -5.03 15.58 15.50
N ASP A 58 -3.88 15.24 16.07
CA ASP A 58 -3.33 13.91 16.33
C ASP A 58 -3.93 13.21 17.58
N ALA A 59 -4.53 13.94 18.52
CA ALA A 59 -5.02 13.36 19.78
C ALA A 59 -6.22 12.41 19.59
N GLU A 60 -7.20 12.77 18.77
CA GLU A 60 -8.39 11.93 18.53
C GLU A 60 -8.03 10.68 17.71
N THR A 61 -7.19 10.85 16.68
CA THR A 61 -6.73 9.74 15.84
C THR A 61 -5.86 8.77 16.63
N ARG A 62 -4.96 9.25 17.49
CA ARG A 62 -4.18 8.40 18.41
C ARG A 62 -5.09 7.61 19.34
N THR A 63 -6.10 8.26 19.92
CA THR A 63 -7.07 7.59 20.80
C THR A 63 -7.80 6.47 20.06
N ARG A 64 -8.24 6.71 18.83
CA ARG A 64 -8.92 5.70 18.01
C ARG A 64 -7.98 4.55 17.62
N LEU A 65 -6.72 4.85 17.30
CA LEU A 65 -5.71 3.85 17.02
C LEU A 65 -5.39 3.01 18.26
N GLU A 66 -5.25 3.63 19.43
CA GLU A 66 -5.06 2.92 20.70
C GLU A 66 -6.25 2.00 21.01
N LEU A 67 -7.48 2.44 20.77
CA LEU A 67 -8.67 1.60 20.89
C LEU A 67 -8.61 0.39 19.95
N LEU A 68 -8.23 0.58 18.68
CA LEU A 68 -8.09 -0.51 17.71
C LEU A 68 -6.95 -1.47 18.09
N LEU A 69 -5.83 -0.96 18.60
CA LEU A 69 -4.68 -1.76 19.00
C LEU A 69 -4.93 -2.53 20.31
N LYS A 70 -5.78 -2.00 21.20
CA LYS A 70 -6.12 -2.65 22.47
C LYS A 70 -6.80 -4.02 22.28
N ASP A 71 -7.59 -4.15 21.21
CA ASP A 71 -8.28 -5.40 20.89
C ASP A 71 -7.36 -6.42 20.18
N LEU A 72 -6.15 -5.99 19.78
CA LEU A 72 -5.17 -6.83 19.08
C LEU A 72 -4.07 -7.30 20.03
N SER A 73 -3.79 -8.60 20.00
CA SER A 73 -2.68 -9.18 20.77
C SER A 73 -1.38 -9.17 19.96
N PHE A 74 -0.28 -8.82 20.62
CA PHE A 74 1.09 -8.98 20.12
C PHE A 74 1.86 -10.11 20.83
N ALA A 75 1.20 -10.85 21.73
CA ALA A 75 1.80 -11.96 22.46
C ALA A 75 2.06 -13.15 21.53
N LYS A 76 3.18 -13.86 21.70
CA LYS A 76 3.54 -14.99 20.82
C LYS A 76 2.86 -16.30 21.20
N ASP A 77 2.39 -16.44 22.43
CA ASP A 77 1.85 -17.71 22.95
C ASP A 77 0.32 -17.80 22.80
N GLY A 78 -0.21 -17.34 21.67
CA GLY A 78 -1.64 -17.21 21.42
C GLY A 78 -2.23 -18.27 20.46
N PRO A 79 -3.55 -18.26 20.27
CA PRO A 79 -4.21 -19.04 19.23
C PRO A 79 -3.60 -18.78 17.85
N GLY A 80 -3.38 -19.84 17.07
CA GLY A 80 -2.83 -19.72 15.71
C GLY A 80 -1.31 -19.63 15.61
N GLU A 81 -0.60 -19.73 16.75
CA GLU A 81 0.86 -19.79 16.77
C GLU A 81 1.37 -21.07 16.08
N MET A 82 2.51 -20.95 15.40
CA MET A 82 3.08 -22.00 14.55
C MET A 82 2.12 -22.52 13.48
N GLY A 83 1.14 -21.71 13.07
CA GLY A 83 0.14 -22.09 12.07
C GLY A 83 -0.88 -23.12 12.57
N SER A 84 -1.01 -23.29 13.89
CA SER A 84 -2.02 -24.16 14.50
C SER A 84 -3.45 -23.68 14.18
N PRO A 85 -4.45 -24.57 14.08
CA PRO A 85 -5.83 -24.16 13.88
C PRO A 85 -6.36 -23.40 15.10
N VAL A 86 -7.22 -22.41 14.86
CA VAL A 86 -7.92 -21.67 15.92
C VAL A 86 -9.31 -22.27 16.11
N HIS A 87 -9.59 -22.71 17.34
CA HIS A 87 -10.91 -23.20 17.72
C HIS A 87 -11.75 -22.07 18.30
N ILE A 88 -12.91 -21.83 17.70
CA ILE A 88 -13.89 -20.87 18.17
C ILE A 88 -15.00 -21.62 18.90
N ASP A 89 -15.43 -21.08 20.04
CA ASP A 89 -16.54 -21.62 20.82
C ASP A 89 -17.85 -21.65 19.98
N PRO A 90 -18.58 -22.78 19.95
CA PRO A 90 -19.85 -22.89 19.22
C PRO A 90 -20.89 -21.83 19.58
N SER A 91 -20.87 -21.27 20.80
CA SER A 91 -21.77 -20.20 21.23
C SER A 91 -21.61 -18.90 20.42
N LYS A 92 -20.45 -18.68 19.78
CA LYS A 92 -20.14 -17.48 18.99
C LYS A 92 -20.36 -17.66 17.49
N GLU A 93 -21.00 -18.75 17.09
CA GLU A 93 -21.20 -19.13 15.69
C GLU A 93 -21.97 -18.07 14.88
N GLU A 94 -22.98 -17.43 15.48
CA GLU A 94 -23.74 -16.38 14.79
C GLU A 94 -22.93 -15.11 14.54
N GLU A 95 -22.06 -14.73 15.48
CA GLU A 95 -21.13 -13.61 15.28
C GLU A 95 -20.07 -13.98 14.22
N ARG A 96 -19.57 -15.23 14.23
CA ARG A 96 -18.66 -15.75 13.20
C ARG A 96 -19.27 -15.62 11.81
N LYS A 97 -20.52 -16.03 11.61
CA LYS A 97 -21.24 -15.92 10.32
C LYS A 97 -21.41 -14.46 9.89
N LYS A 98 -21.75 -13.56 10.82
CA LYS A 98 -21.86 -12.12 10.53
C LYS A 98 -20.53 -11.54 10.06
N LYS A 99 -19.45 -11.81 10.81
CA LYS A 99 -18.09 -11.37 10.50
C LYS A 99 -17.55 -11.98 9.20
N PHE A 100 -17.92 -13.22 8.89
CA PHE A 100 -17.57 -13.87 7.63
C PHE A 100 -18.17 -13.17 6.41
N LYS A 101 -19.41 -12.67 6.51
CA LYS A 101 -20.05 -11.95 5.39
C LYS A 101 -19.36 -10.62 5.05
N LEU A 102 -18.75 -9.96 6.04
CA LEU A 102 -18.10 -8.65 5.86
C LEU A 102 -16.79 -8.75 5.07
N ASN A 103 -16.01 -9.81 5.33
CA ASN A 103 -14.63 -9.92 4.86
C ASN A 103 -14.36 -11.18 4.02
N GLN A 104 -15.35 -12.06 3.85
CA GLN A 104 -15.24 -13.36 3.15
C GLN A 104 -14.20 -14.33 3.74
N PHE A 105 -13.69 -14.04 4.94
CA PHE A 105 -12.85 -14.94 5.74
C PHE A 105 -13.26 -14.90 7.21
N ASN A 106 -12.74 -15.83 8.01
CA ASN A 106 -13.03 -15.90 9.44
C ASN A 106 -12.31 -14.77 10.20
N LEU A 107 -12.90 -13.58 10.16
CA LEU A 107 -12.39 -12.40 10.84
C LEU A 107 -12.32 -12.61 12.37
N MET A 108 -13.25 -13.37 12.94
CA MET A 108 -13.19 -13.69 14.37
C MET A 108 -11.95 -14.50 14.74
N ALA A 109 -11.62 -15.55 13.97
CA ALA A 109 -10.37 -16.29 14.17
C ALA A 109 -9.16 -15.39 13.94
N SER A 110 -9.22 -14.56 12.89
CA SER A 110 -8.17 -13.59 12.56
C SER A 110 -7.88 -12.65 13.74
N ASP A 111 -8.89 -12.09 14.40
CA ASP A 111 -8.68 -11.14 15.50
C ASP A 111 -8.12 -11.82 16.76
N MET A 112 -8.41 -13.11 16.96
CA MET A 112 -7.81 -13.91 18.05
C MET A 112 -6.33 -14.25 17.83
N ILE A 113 -5.88 -14.25 16.56
CA ILE A 113 -4.50 -14.56 16.21
C ILE A 113 -3.64 -13.33 16.42
N SER A 114 -2.53 -13.53 17.13
CA SER A 114 -1.53 -12.49 17.38
C SER A 114 -1.02 -11.82 16.10
N ILE A 115 -0.82 -10.50 16.17
CA ILE A 115 -0.19 -9.73 15.09
C ILE A 115 1.26 -10.19 14.86
N ASN A 116 1.92 -10.63 15.94
CA ASN A 116 3.30 -11.12 15.94
C ASN A 116 3.40 -12.65 15.99
N ARG A 117 2.47 -13.36 15.33
CA ARG A 117 2.54 -14.83 15.29
C ARG A 117 3.73 -15.35 14.47
N SER A 118 4.30 -16.48 14.89
CA SER A 118 5.31 -17.19 14.13
C SER A 118 4.67 -18.22 13.20
N LEU A 119 5.34 -18.51 12.08
CA LEU A 119 4.97 -19.60 11.19
C LEU A 119 6.13 -20.59 11.07
N PRO A 120 5.85 -21.90 10.99
CA PRO A 120 6.88 -22.89 10.74
C PRO A 120 7.46 -22.69 9.34
N ASP A 121 8.73 -23.05 9.19
CA ASP A 121 9.41 -22.97 7.91
C ASP A 121 9.03 -24.15 7.01
N TYR A 122 8.10 -23.91 6.09
CA TYR A 122 7.66 -24.90 5.09
C TYR A 122 8.63 -25.06 3.91
N ARG A 123 9.75 -24.33 3.87
CA ARG A 123 10.70 -24.41 2.75
C ARG A 123 11.44 -25.74 2.74
N SER A 124 11.73 -26.24 1.53
CA SER A 124 12.60 -27.41 1.34
C SER A 124 14.02 -27.20 1.90
N SER A 125 14.74 -28.28 2.19
CA SER A 125 16.16 -28.21 2.61
C SER A 125 17.02 -27.41 1.63
N LYS A 126 16.84 -27.65 0.32
CA LYS A 126 17.55 -26.96 -0.76
C LYS A 126 17.36 -25.44 -0.73
N CYS A 127 16.13 -24.97 -0.43
CA CYS A 127 15.84 -23.54 -0.29
C CYS A 127 16.55 -22.93 0.93
N ARG A 128 16.55 -23.66 2.06
CA ARG A 128 17.24 -23.23 3.30
C ARG A 128 18.75 -23.13 3.11
N GLU A 129 19.34 -24.08 2.39
CA GLU A 129 20.76 -24.06 2.03
C GLU A 129 21.08 -22.94 1.04
N SER A 130 20.25 -22.76 0.02
CA SER A 130 20.42 -21.68 -0.96
C SER A 130 20.36 -20.31 -0.32
N ALA A 131 19.48 -20.09 0.65
CA ALA A 131 19.38 -18.83 1.38
C ALA A 131 20.69 -18.45 2.12
N LYS A 132 21.49 -19.43 2.56
CA LYS A 132 22.77 -19.17 3.21
C LYS A 132 23.78 -18.49 2.28
N ARG A 133 23.69 -18.76 0.97
CA ARG A 133 24.61 -18.18 -0.04
C ARG A 133 24.44 -16.67 -0.22
N TYR A 134 23.29 -16.12 0.17
CA TYR A 134 22.97 -14.70 0.02
C TYR A 134 23.21 -13.89 1.30
N LYS A 135 23.76 -14.51 2.36
CA LYS A 135 24.03 -13.80 3.63
C LYS A 135 25.13 -12.75 3.50
N ASP A 136 26.16 -13.06 2.71
CA ASP A 136 27.35 -12.21 2.54
C ASP A 136 27.32 -11.41 1.23
N VAL A 137 26.19 -11.46 0.50
CA VAL A 137 26.01 -10.75 -0.77
C VAL A 137 25.27 -9.45 -0.50
N GLN A 138 25.81 -8.34 -1.02
CA GLN A 138 25.08 -7.07 -1.00
C GLN A 138 23.91 -7.12 -1.97
N LEU A 139 22.70 -7.09 -1.42
CA LEU A 139 21.47 -7.05 -2.18
C LEU A 139 20.97 -5.60 -2.26
N PRO A 140 20.30 -5.22 -3.36
CA PRO A 140 19.71 -3.89 -3.46
C PRO A 140 18.57 -3.71 -2.46
N SER A 141 18.43 -2.50 -1.93
CA SER A 141 17.27 -2.13 -1.12
C SER A 141 15.99 -2.14 -1.96
N VAL A 142 14.88 -2.57 -1.37
CA VAL A 142 13.57 -2.66 -2.03
C VAL A 142 12.54 -1.79 -1.30
N SER A 143 11.60 -1.25 -2.08
CA SER A 143 10.39 -0.61 -1.56
C SER A 143 9.23 -1.62 -1.60
N VAL A 144 8.50 -1.80 -0.50
CA VAL A 144 7.36 -2.73 -0.42
C VAL A 144 6.08 -1.93 -0.58
N ILE A 145 5.29 -2.23 -1.61
CA ILE A 145 4.01 -1.56 -1.87
C ILE A 145 2.88 -2.52 -1.52
N ILE A 146 1.96 -2.08 -0.66
CA ILE A 146 0.78 -2.85 -0.25
C ILE A 146 -0.45 -2.02 -0.58
N VAL A 147 -1.22 -2.47 -1.57
CA VAL A 147 -2.52 -1.89 -1.90
C VAL A 147 -3.58 -2.61 -1.08
N PHE A 148 -4.49 -1.86 -0.44
CA PHE A 148 -5.58 -2.43 0.34
C PHE A 148 -6.91 -1.73 0.01
N HIS A 149 -7.99 -2.50 0.05
CA HIS A 149 -9.36 -2.01 -0.10
C HIS A 149 -10.25 -2.73 0.92
N ASN A 150 -10.84 -2.01 1.87
CA ASN A 150 -11.75 -2.53 2.89
C ASN A 150 -11.20 -3.70 3.74
N GLU A 151 -9.88 -3.88 3.78
CA GLU A 151 -9.18 -4.95 4.49
C GLU A 151 -9.39 -4.88 6.01
N ALA A 152 -9.31 -6.02 6.72
CA ALA A 152 -9.39 -5.98 8.18
C ALA A 152 -8.08 -5.45 8.80
N TRP A 153 -8.20 -4.74 9.93
CA TRP A 153 -7.02 -4.26 10.65
C TRP A 153 -6.09 -5.39 11.10
N SER A 154 -6.63 -6.51 11.56
CA SER A 154 -5.83 -7.65 12.01
C SER A 154 -5.02 -8.29 10.89
N THR A 155 -5.56 -8.38 9.68
CA THR A 155 -4.85 -8.90 8.49
C THR A 155 -3.82 -7.90 7.97
N LEU A 156 -4.18 -6.63 7.80
CA LEU A 156 -3.27 -5.60 7.32
C LEU A 156 -2.05 -5.43 8.24
N LEU A 157 -2.28 -5.32 9.55
CA LEU A 157 -1.20 -5.19 10.54
C LEU A 157 -0.33 -6.44 10.61
N ARG A 158 -0.90 -7.65 10.49
CA ARG A 158 -0.09 -8.89 10.39
C ARG A 158 0.79 -8.91 9.16
N THR A 159 0.30 -8.43 8.02
CA THR A 159 1.09 -8.34 6.79
C THR A 159 2.26 -7.39 6.99
N LEU A 160 2.00 -6.19 7.50
CA LEU A 160 3.04 -5.21 7.80
C LEU A 160 4.09 -5.77 8.78
N HIS A 161 3.63 -6.34 9.89
CA HIS A 161 4.50 -6.90 10.92
C HIS A 161 5.33 -8.09 10.39
N SER A 162 4.74 -8.90 9.53
CA SER A 162 5.44 -9.99 8.85
C SER A 162 6.55 -9.49 7.95
N VAL A 163 6.31 -8.42 7.17
CA VAL A 163 7.33 -7.82 6.29
C VAL A 163 8.52 -7.37 7.13
N VAL A 164 8.27 -6.63 8.20
CA VAL A 164 9.31 -6.10 9.10
C VAL A 164 10.09 -7.22 9.80
N ASN A 165 9.41 -8.23 10.32
CA ASN A 165 10.06 -9.29 11.10
C ASN A 165 10.80 -10.33 10.27
N ARG A 166 10.37 -10.56 9.02
CA ARG A 166 10.91 -11.65 8.18
C ARG A 166 11.83 -11.16 7.06
N SER A 167 12.06 -9.86 6.99
CA SER A 167 12.96 -9.25 6.01
C SER A 167 14.10 -8.54 6.76
N PRO A 168 15.35 -8.64 6.29
CA PRO A 168 16.44 -7.82 6.83
C PRO A 168 16.11 -6.33 6.65
N LEU A 169 16.17 -5.55 7.74
CA LEU A 169 15.79 -4.13 7.73
C LEU A 169 16.66 -3.30 6.78
N ASP A 170 17.93 -3.67 6.62
CA ASP A 170 18.87 -2.99 5.71
C ASP A 170 18.46 -3.08 4.24
N LEU A 171 17.63 -4.08 3.89
CA LEU A 171 17.10 -4.25 2.54
C LEU A 171 15.76 -3.54 2.35
N ILE A 172 15.08 -3.09 3.41
CA ILE A 172 13.80 -2.40 3.30
C ILE A 172 14.05 -0.91 3.28
N LYS A 173 13.82 -0.29 2.12
CA LYS A 173 13.91 1.16 1.98
C LYS A 173 12.70 1.86 2.62
N GLU A 174 11.51 1.42 2.25
CA GLU A 174 10.23 1.99 2.68
C GLU A 174 9.10 0.98 2.48
N ILE A 175 8.01 1.17 3.24
CA ILE A 175 6.76 0.44 3.05
C ILE A 175 5.68 1.48 2.72
N ILE A 176 5.04 1.32 1.56
CA ILE A 176 4.04 2.24 1.02
C ILE A 176 2.69 1.53 1.09
N LEU A 177 1.79 2.05 1.91
CA LEU A 177 0.39 1.59 1.98
C LEU A 177 -0.45 2.47 1.05
N ILE A 178 -1.14 1.85 0.09
CA ILE A 178 -2.03 2.54 -0.85
C ILE A 178 -3.46 2.10 -0.55
N ASP A 179 -4.30 3.05 -0.18
CA ASP A 179 -5.74 2.84 0.01
C ASP A 179 -6.45 2.97 -1.33
N ASP A 180 -7.03 1.88 -1.83
CA ASP A 180 -7.81 1.84 -3.07
C ASP A 180 -9.28 2.15 -2.77
N LEU A 181 -9.56 3.37 -2.31
CA LEU A 181 -10.91 3.87 -2.00
C LEU A 181 -11.72 2.96 -1.06
N SER A 182 -11.18 2.67 0.14
CA SER A 182 -11.93 1.93 1.16
C SER A 182 -13.16 2.70 1.66
N ASP A 183 -14.33 2.06 1.66
CA ASP A 183 -15.61 2.63 2.14
C ASP A 183 -15.78 2.59 3.67
N ARG A 184 -14.96 1.78 4.35
CA ARG A 184 -14.98 1.67 5.82
C ARG A 184 -14.55 2.99 6.43
N SER A 185 -15.48 3.70 7.10
CA SER A 185 -15.26 4.95 7.85
C SER A 185 -14.02 4.90 8.76
N SER A 186 -12.89 5.13 8.12
CA SER A 186 -11.53 5.18 8.63
C SER A 186 -10.88 6.23 7.76
N SER A 187 -11.39 7.46 7.86
CA SER A 187 -11.00 8.57 7.01
C SER A 187 -9.48 8.70 6.98
N LEU A 188 -8.93 8.38 5.80
CA LEU A 188 -7.64 8.85 5.28
C LEU A 188 -6.42 8.52 6.14
N PHE A 189 -6.02 7.25 6.16
CA PHE A 189 -4.70 6.84 6.61
C PHE A 189 -3.79 6.56 5.42
N PHE A 190 -2.86 7.47 5.16
CA PHE A 190 -1.72 7.18 4.30
C PHE A 190 -0.54 7.06 5.27
N PHE A 191 0.02 5.87 5.38
CA PHE A 191 1.20 5.62 6.21
C PHE A 191 2.43 5.67 5.31
N GLN A 192 3.31 6.62 5.57
CA GLN A 192 4.66 6.68 5.02
C GLN A 192 5.63 6.14 6.09
N PHE A 193 6.01 4.87 6.05
CA PHE A 193 7.02 4.38 7.00
C PHE A 193 8.42 4.84 6.58
N HIS A 194 9.00 5.81 7.31
CA HIS A 194 10.40 6.20 7.12
C HIS A 194 11.27 5.58 8.22
N PHE A 195 12.08 4.59 7.86
CA PHE A 195 13.06 4.01 8.77
C PHE A 195 14.17 5.03 9.05
N LEU A 196 14.16 5.67 10.23
CA LEU A 196 15.28 6.50 10.67
C LEU A 196 16.47 5.59 11.02
N HIS A 197 17.53 5.69 10.24
CA HIS A 197 18.78 4.94 10.40
C HIS A 197 19.51 5.16 11.75
N ALA A 198 19.07 6.13 12.57
CA ALA A 198 19.82 6.62 13.74
C ALA A 198 19.30 6.12 15.10
N SER A 199 18.16 5.45 15.17
CA SER A 199 17.63 4.94 16.43
C SER A 199 16.76 3.74 16.14
N ARG A 200 16.94 2.65 16.88
CA ARG A 200 16.15 1.41 16.85
C ARG A 200 14.70 1.67 17.32
N ALA A 201 14.01 2.61 16.69
CA ALA A 201 12.68 3.06 17.03
C ALA A 201 11.79 3.01 15.78
N PHE A 202 10.66 2.34 15.94
CA PHE A 202 9.56 2.30 14.98
C PHE A 202 8.91 3.68 14.94
N VAL A 203 9.05 4.41 13.83
CA VAL A 203 8.34 5.68 13.63
C VAL A 203 7.36 5.49 12.47
N LEU A 204 6.09 5.37 12.82
CA LEU A 204 4.97 5.53 11.89
C LEU A 204 4.97 7.01 11.46
N LEU A 205 5.40 7.34 10.24
CA LEU A 205 5.04 8.64 9.67
C LEU A 205 3.75 8.44 8.86
N PHE A 206 2.77 9.31 9.10
CA PHE A 206 1.50 9.34 8.38
C PHE A 206 1.61 10.47 7.35
N SER A 207 1.41 10.19 6.06
CA SER A 207 1.50 11.19 4.98
C SER A 207 0.26 11.15 4.11
N SER A 208 -0.89 11.63 4.58
CA SER A 208 -2.13 11.63 3.79
C SER A 208 -2.02 12.49 2.53
N SER A 209 -1.90 11.88 1.35
CA SER A 209 -2.18 12.56 0.08
C SER A 209 -2.48 11.55 -1.05
N PHE A 210 -3.69 10.99 -1.07
CA PHE A 210 -4.43 10.73 -2.31
C PHE A 210 -5.92 10.75 -1.95
N LEU A 211 -6.64 11.80 -2.37
CA LEU A 211 -8.06 11.69 -2.68
C LEU A 211 -8.41 12.74 -3.76
N CYS A 212 -8.96 12.22 -4.86
CA CYS A 212 -9.76 12.83 -5.93
C CYS A 212 -9.63 14.33 -6.21
N ALA A 213 -9.02 14.66 -7.34
CA ALA A 213 -9.53 15.71 -8.23
C ALA A 213 -9.90 15.04 -9.56
N VAL A 214 -11.14 14.57 -9.65
CA VAL A 214 -11.82 14.29 -10.92
C VAL A 214 -12.95 15.30 -10.98
N ASP A 215 -12.73 16.38 -11.72
CA ASP A 215 -13.73 16.98 -12.60
C ASP A 215 -13.33 16.61 -14.03
#